data_AF-D9PM32-F1
#
_entry.id   AF-D9PM32-F1
#
_cell.length_a   1.000
_cell.length_b   1.000
_cell.length_c   1.000
_cell.angle_alpha   90.00
_cell.angle_beta   90.00
_cell.angle_gamma   90.00
#
_symmetry.space_group_name_H-M   'P 1'
#
loop_
_entity.id
_entity.type
_entity.pdbx_description
1 polymer ?
#
loop_
_entity_poly.entity_id
_entity_poly.type
_entity_poly.pdbx_seq_one_letter_code
_entity_poly.pdbx_strand_id
1 'polypeptide(L)'
;MPVFGHGHAVGLHDDPLGRWYFASEAHNDETSKSILPILKKDGYTKVGMIYVNHASGKDSLDKFRKFAPQFGVEVVGDVPIDFGAAEATAELSKLKSLNPQAIWLYAFTAESAAVAKARKALAWNVPIYALTLTAIPATKIAGTEPFEGWRFIAWSNNDAPEVQEVVKEYESIYKAKPTEIGYFMGTYAATLVQVQVMKTMAEKNIAFTRSNLRDSMEKFSGGIKVPIPRPRVTKPYGEPPHILIRAEDFIALEMKSGKLLEYK
;
A
#
# COMPACT_ATOMS: atom_id res chain seq x y z
N MET A 1 -13.02 -20.05 8.24
CA MET A 1 -12.58 -19.37 9.47
C MET A 1 -12.33 -17.93 9.07
N PRO A 2 -12.55 -16.91 9.91
CA PRO A 2 -12.10 -15.56 9.57
C PRO A 2 -10.62 -15.61 9.17
N VAL A 3 -10.32 -15.03 8.03
CA VAL A 3 -8.98 -14.92 7.47
C VAL A 3 -8.54 -13.48 7.68
N PHE A 4 -7.47 -13.30 8.45
CA PHE A 4 -6.77 -12.03 8.55
C PHE A 4 -5.65 -12.08 7.52
N GLY A 5 -5.75 -11.22 6.50
CA GLY A 5 -4.92 -11.35 5.31
C GLY A 5 -4.34 -10.04 4.83
N HIS A 6 -3.27 -10.16 4.07
CA HIS A 6 -2.51 -9.07 3.49
C HIS A 6 -2.69 -8.96 1.96
N GLY A 7 -3.50 -9.83 1.36
CA GLY A 7 -3.82 -9.75 -0.06
C GLY A 7 -4.58 -8.47 -0.41
N HIS A 8 -4.12 -7.78 -1.46
CA HIS A 8 -4.66 -6.50 -1.91
C HIS A 8 -5.67 -6.61 -3.05
N ALA A 9 -5.83 -7.77 -3.67
CA ALA A 9 -6.75 -7.94 -4.79
C ALA A 9 -8.20 -7.78 -4.33
N VAL A 10 -8.99 -6.98 -5.03
CA VAL A 10 -10.39 -6.71 -4.63
C VAL A 10 -11.22 -8.00 -4.61
N GLY A 11 -10.93 -8.95 -5.50
CA GLY A 11 -11.63 -10.24 -5.54
C GLY A 11 -11.55 -11.09 -4.26
N LEU A 12 -10.62 -10.79 -3.34
CA LEU A 12 -10.59 -11.44 -2.02
C LEU A 12 -11.74 -11.00 -1.10
N HIS A 13 -12.33 -9.84 -1.40
CA HIS A 13 -13.46 -9.27 -0.68
C HIS A 13 -14.82 -9.61 -1.30
N ASP A 14 -14.82 -10.37 -2.41
CA ASP A 14 -16.04 -10.80 -3.09
C ASP A 14 -16.58 -12.11 -2.48
N ASP A 15 -17.88 -12.34 -2.61
CA ASP A 15 -18.51 -13.55 -2.13
C ASP A 15 -18.01 -14.83 -2.85
N PRO A 16 -17.93 -15.97 -2.15
CA PRO A 16 -18.33 -16.18 -0.75
C PRO A 16 -17.22 -15.91 0.28
N LEU A 17 -16.03 -15.47 -0.18
CA LEU A 17 -14.85 -15.29 0.66
C LEU A 17 -14.91 -13.99 1.47
N GLY A 18 -15.48 -12.93 0.89
CA GLY A 18 -15.45 -11.56 1.42
C GLY A 18 -15.94 -11.42 2.84
N ARG A 19 -17.07 -12.07 3.17
CA ARG A 19 -17.59 -12.14 4.54
C ARG A 19 -16.64 -12.74 5.56
N TRP A 20 -15.61 -13.48 5.13
CA TRP A 20 -14.62 -14.10 6.01
C TRP A 20 -13.26 -13.43 5.95
N TYR A 21 -13.03 -12.52 5.00
CA TYR A 21 -11.73 -11.92 4.77
C TYR A 21 -11.65 -10.52 5.39
N PHE A 22 -10.71 -10.33 6.31
CA PHE A 22 -10.45 -9.08 7.01
C PHE A 22 -9.03 -8.63 6.65
N ALA A 23 -8.93 -7.63 5.77
CA ALA A 23 -7.64 -7.15 5.29
C ALA A 23 -6.95 -6.33 6.38
N SER A 24 -5.69 -6.67 6.68
CA SER A 24 -4.86 -5.91 7.62
C SER A 24 -4.61 -4.48 7.15
N GLU A 25 -4.74 -4.23 5.85
CA GLU A 25 -4.41 -2.98 5.18
C GLU A 25 -5.36 -2.77 3.98
N ALA A 26 -5.03 -1.81 3.10
CA ALA A 26 -5.82 -1.45 1.93
C ALA A 26 -5.84 -2.55 0.86
N HIS A 27 -6.97 -2.69 0.16
CA HIS A 27 -7.03 -3.35 -1.14
C HIS A 27 -6.81 -2.34 -2.28
N ASN A 28 -6.63 -2.83 -3.51
CA ASN A 28 -6.27 -2.04 -4.68
C ASN A 28 -7.25 -0.91 -5.03
N ASP A 29 -8.54 -1.06 -4.74
CA ASP A 29 -9.52 0.03 -4.93
C ASP A 29 -9.14 1.27 -4.11
N GLU A 30 -8.67 1.08 -2.87
CA GLU A 30 -8.25 2.18 -1.98
C GLU A 30 -6.87 2.71 -2.38
N THR A 31 -5.94 1.82 -2.74
CA THR A 31 -4.60 2.19 -3.21
C THR A 31 -4.65 3.01 -4.51
N SER A 32 -5.48 2.62 -5.47
CA SER A 32 -5.66 3.35 -6.72
C SER A 32 -6.34 4.71 -6.49
N LYS A 33 -7.27 4.80 -5.54
CA LYS A 33 -7.90 6.08 -5.17
C LYS A 33 -6.93 7.02 -4.45
N SER A 34 -6.02 6.51 -3.62
CA SER A 34 -5.14 7.37 -2.82
C SER A 34 -4.09 8.11 -3.64
N ILE A 35 -3.68 7.55 -4.79
CA ILE A 35 -2.67 8.19 -5.65
C ILE A 35 -3.21 9.30 -6.55
N LEU A 36 -4.49 9.22 -6.94
CA LEU A 36 -5.12 10.14 -7.90
C LEU A 36 -5.18 11.60 -7.41
N PRO A 37 -5.48 11.91 -6.14
CA PRO A 37 -5.40 13.27 -5.62
C PRO A 37 -4.00 13.89 -5.77
N ILE A 38 -2.94 13.08 -5.60
CA ILE A 38 -1.55 13.55 -5.69
C ILE A 38 -1.22 13.86 -7.16
N LEU A 39 -1.56 12.95 -8.08
CA LEU A 39 -1.41 13.18 -9.53
C LEU A 39 -2.13 14.45 -10.00
N LYS A 40 -3.38 14.65 -9.53
CA LYS A 40 -4.18 15.83 -9.86
C LYS A 40 -3.56 17.11 -9.31
N LYS A 41 -3.11 17.08 -8.05
CA LYS A 41 -2.41 18.23 -7.42
C LYS A 41 -1.17 18.62 -8.21
N ASP A 42 -0.46 17.64 -8.75
CA ASP A 42 0.76 17.86 -9.53
C ASP A 42 0.49 18.25 -10.99
N GLY A 43 -0.79 18.37 -11.37
CA GLY A 43 -1.23 18.81 -12.69
C GLY A 43 -1.09 17.76 -13.79
N TYR A 44 -0.90 16.48 -13.45
CA TYR A 44 -0.75 15.42 -14.44
C TYR A 44 -2.09 14.84 -14.85
N THR A 45 -2.32 14.83 -16.16
CA THR A 45 -3.53 14.32 -16.81
C THR A 45 -3.25 13.12 -17.72
N LYS A 46 -1.98 12.90 -18.10
CA LYS A 46 -1.56 11.75 -18.92
C LYS A 46 -0.60 10.87 -18.14
N VAL A 47 -1.07 9.71 -17.68
CA VAL A 47 -0.31 8.83 -16.78
C VAL A 47 -0.07 7.49 -17.46
N GLY A 48 1.18 7.04 -17.43
CA GLY A 48 1.54 5.67 -17.80
C GLY A 48 1.48 4.76 -16.58
N MET A 49 1.28 3.46 -16.79
CA MET A 49 1.33 2.48 -15.70
C MET A 49 2.35 1.38 -15.95
N ILE A 50 3.13 1.04 -14.94
CA ILE A 50 3.92 -0.20 -14.89
C ILE A 50 3.36 -1.05 -13.76
N TYR A 51 3.10 -2.32 -14.03
CA TYR A 51 2.50 -3.23 -13.05
C TYR A 51 3.16 -4.60 -13.09
N VAL A 52 3.32 -5.23 -11.92
CA VAL A 52 3.79 -6.63 -11.86
C VAL A 52 2.81 -7.56 -12.58
N ASN A 53 3.31 -8.48 -13.39
CA ASN A 53 2.54 -9.47 -14.16
C ASN A 53 2.00 -10.59 -13.25
N HIS A 54 1.21 -10.19 -12.28
CA HIS A 54 0.61 -11.01 -11.25
C HIS A 54 -0.84 -10.56 -11.03
N ALA A 55 -1.67 -11.39 -10.37
CA ALA A 55 -3.08 -11.08 -10.13
C ALA A 55 -3.29 -9.71 -9.46
N SER A 56 -2.47 -9.37 -8.47
CA SER A 56 -2.53 -8.07 -7.78
C SER A 56 -2.19 -6.87 -8.68
N GLY A 57 -1.23 -7.02 -9.60
CA GLY A 57 -0.86 -5.96 -10.53
C GLY A 57 -1.90 -5.73 -11.61
N LYS A 58 -2.49 -6.82 -12.15
CA LYS A 58 -3.61 -6.75 -13.09
C LYS A 58 -4.84 -6.10 -12.45
N ASP A 59 -5.19 -6.51 -11.23
CA ASP A 59 -6.28 -5.89 -10.48
C ASP A 59 -6.01 -4.41 -10.20
N SER A 60 -4.78 -4.03 -9.84
CA SER A 60 -4.40 -2.62 -9.66
C SER A 60 -4.55 -1.80 -10.95
N LEU A 61 -4.17 -2.36 -12.11
CA LEU A 61 -4.36 -1.71 -13.41
C LEU A 61 -5.84 -1.44 -13.69
N ASP A 62 -6.69 -2.45 -13.48
CA ASP A 62 -8.13 -2.33 -13.70
C ASP A 62 -8.74 -1.27 -12.77
N LYS A 63 -8.34 -1.24 -11.49
CA LYS A 63 -8.84 -0.25 -10.52
C LYS A 63 -8.36 1.15 -10.86
N PHE A 64 -7.09 1.30 -11.22
CA PHE A 64 -6.56 2.60 -11.61
C PHE A 64 -7.28 3.15 -12.85
N ARG A 65 -7.49 2.33 -13.89
CA ARG A 65 -8.28 2.69 -15.08
C ARG A 65 -9.72 3.09 -14.75
N LYS A 66 -10.34 2.39 -13.80
CA LYS A 66 -11.72 2.68 -13.36
C LYS A 66 -11.83 4.05 -12.68
N PHE A 67 -10.86 4.42 -11.84
CA PHE A 67 -10.95 5.64 -11.02
C PHE A 67 -10.27 6.86 -11.65
N ALA A 68 -9.24 6.67 -12.47
CA ALA A 68 -8.47 7.77 -13.08
C ALA A 68 -9.32 8.83 -13.80
N PRO A 69 -10.35 8.47 -14.61
CA PRO A 69 -11.19 9.46 -15.29
C PRO A 69 -11.91 10.41 -14.34
N GLN A 70 -12.24 9.98 -13.12
CA GLN A 70 -12.93 10.81 -12.11
C GLN A 70 -12.05 11.95 -11.60
N PHE A 71 -10.73 11.85 -11.81
CA PHE A 71 -9.74 12.85 -11.44
C PHE A 71 -9.19 13.61 -12.66
N GLY A 72 -9.74 13.40 -13.85
CA GLY A 72 -9.23 13.99 -15.09
C GLY A 72 -7.91 13.37 -15.55
N VAL A 73 -7.63 12.12 -15.14
CA VAL A 73 -6.43 11.37 -15.50
C VAL A 73 -6.77 10.35 -16.59
N GLU A 74 -6.03 10.39 -17.68
CA GLU A 74 -6.02 9.45 -18.80
C GLU A 74 -4.84 8.48 -18.64
N VAL A 75 -5.11 7.17 -18.76
CA VAL A 75 -4.06 6.16 -18.82
C VAL A 75 -3.58 6.03 -20.27
N VAL A 76 -2.45 6.66 -20.60
CA VAL A 76 -1.92 6.70 -21.97
C VAL A 76 -1.21 5.41 -22.41
N GLY A 77 -0.92 4.53 -21.46
CA GLY A 77 -0.39 3.20 -21.72
C GLY A 77 -0.07 2.44 -20.45
N ASP A 78 0.01 1.12 -20.59
CA ASP A 78 0.37 0.20 -19.51
C ASP A 78 1.41 -0.81 -20.00
N VAL A 79 2.33 -1.18 -19.11
CA VAL A 79 3.36 -2.19 -19.40
C VAL A 79 3.48 -3.15 -18.22
N PRO A 80 3.25 -4.46 -18.43
CA PRO A 80 3.52 -5.46 -17.40
C PRO A 80 5.04 -5.63 -17.23
N ILE A 81 5.47 -5.89 -16.00
CA ILE A 81 6.83 -6.36 -15.69
C ILE A 81 6.75 -7.73 -15.03
N ASP A 82 7.59 -8.67 -15.45
CA ASP A 82 7.54 -10.03 -14.93
C ASP A 82 7.91 -10.09 -13.44
N PHE A 83 7.27 -11.02 -12.73
CA PHE A 83 7.52 -11.22 -11.31
C PHE A 83 8.98 -11.66 -11.10
N GLY A 84 9.70 -10.94 -10.23
CA GLY A 84 11.12 -11.14 -9.96
C GLY A 84 12.06 -10.55 -11.01
N ALA A 85 11.58 -9.73 -11.96
CA ALA A 85 12.43 -9.12 -12.97
C ALA A 85 13.54 -8.26 -12.35
N ALA A 86 14.78 -8.49 -12.79
CA ALA A 86 15.96 -7.74 -12.36
C ALA A 86 16.23 -6.49 -13.21
N GLU A 87 15.65 -6.44 -14.42
CA GLU A 87 15.82 -5.38 -15.41
C GLU A 87 14.44 -4.93 -15.92
N ALA A 88 14.32 -3.65 -16.29
CA ALA A 88 13.05 -3.05 -16.73
C ALA A 88 13.22 -2.05 -17.89
N THR A 89 14.38 -2.05 -18.56
CA THR A 89 14.74 -1.03 -19.55
C THR A 89 13.85 -1.08 -20.80
N ALA A 90 13.47 -2.28 -21.25
CA ALA A 90 12.60 -2.45 -22.41
C ALA A 90 11.18 -1.96 -22.11
N GLU A 91 10.66 -2.34 -20.94
CA GLU A 91 9.34 -1.98 -20.43
C GLU A 91 9.22 -0.46 -20.30
N LEU A 92 10.22 0.15 -19.66
CA LEU A 92 10.24 1.59 -19.45
C LEU A 92 10.44 2.36 -20.76
N SER A 93 11.22 1.83 -21.71
CA SER A 93 11.38 2.44 -23.04
C SER A 93 10.08 2.42 -23.85
N LYS A 94 9.33 1.31 -23.80
CA LYS A 94 8.01 1.20 -24.40
C LYS A 94 7.07 2.26 -23.82
N LEU A 95 7.02 2.40 -22.50
CA LEU A 95 6.17 3.41 -21.86
C LEU A 95 6.63 4.84 -22.17
N LYS A 96 7.94 5.10 -22.24
CA LYS A 96 8.51 6.41 -22.62
C LYS A 96 8.05 6.87 -24.01
N SER A 97 7.90 5.94 -24.96
CA SER A 97 7.41 6.25 -26.32
C SER A 97 5.98 6.79 -26.36
N LEU A 98 5.19 6.54 -25.31
CA LEU A 98 3.81 7.04 -25.16
C LEU A 98 3.75 8.43 -24.51
N ASN A 99 4.92 8.99 -24.17
CA ASN A 99 5.08 10.33 -23.59
C ASN A 99 4.15 10.64 -22.39
N PRO A 100 4.11 9.77 -21.35
CA PRO A 100 3.34 10.08 -20.14
C PRO A 100 4.01 11.20 -19.35
N GLN A 101 3.19 11.99 -18.64
CA GLN A 101 3.65 13.03 -17.74
C GLN A 101 4.12 12.48 -16.39
N ALA A 102 3.58 11.32 -15.99
CA ALA A 102 3.90 10.61 -14.77
C ALA A 102 3.69 9.10 -14.95
N ILE A 103 4.29 8.29 -14.06
CA ILE A 103 4.09 6.84 -14.02
C ILE A 103 3.46 6.44 -12.70
N TRP A 104 2.38 5.66 -12.73
CA TRP A 104 1.96 4.85 -11.60
C TRP A 104 2.64 3.48 -11.65
N LEU A 105 3.45 3.17 -10.63
CA LEU A 105 4.14 1.90 -10.49
C LEU A 105 3.49 1.07 -9.39
N TYR A 106 2.88 -0.04 -9.78
CA TYR A 106 2.41 -1.07 -8.85
C TYR A 106 3.24 -2.35 -9.02
N ALA A 107 4.30 -2.49 -8.24
CA ALA A 107 5.20 -3.63 -8.35
C ALA A 107 5.81 -4.02 -7.01
N PHE A 108 6.40 -5.21 -6.93
CA PHE A 108 7.13 -5.66 -5.74
C PHE A 108 8.57 -5.11 -5.73
N THR A 109 9.32 -5.51 -4.72
CA THR A 109 10.64 -4.94 -4.40
C THR A 109 11.65 -5.07 -5.54
N ALA A 110 11.71 -6.23 -6.19
CA ALA A 110 12.71 -6.49 -7.25
C ALA A 110 12.43 -5.63 -8.49
N GLU A 111 11.17 -5.61 -8.92
CA GLU A 111 10.69 -4.86 -10.07
C GLU A 111 10.77 -3.35 -9.82
N SER A 112 10.49 -2.90 -8.59
CA SER A 112 10.66 -1.49 -8.21
C SER A 112 12.12 -1.06 -8.31
N ALA A 113 13.06 -1.92 -7.89
CA ALA A 113 14.49 -1.66 -8.06
C ALA A 113 14.90 -1.66 -9.54
N ALA A 114 14.39 -2.59 -10.34
CA ALA A 114 14.63 -2.69 -11.76
C ALA A 114 14.14 -1.43 -12.52
N VAL A 115 12.91 -0.97 -12.24
CA VAL A 115 12.33 0.25 -12.81
C VAL A 115 13.14 1.48 -12.41
N ALA A 116 13.58 1.58 -11.15
CA ALA A 116 14.38 2.71 -10.69
C ALA A 116 15.74 2.76 -11.42
N LYS A 117 16.45 1.62 -11.54
CA LYS A 117 17.70 1.51 -12.31
C LYS A 117 17.48 1.87 -13.78
N ALA A 118 16.43 1.34 -14.41
CA ALA A 118 16.08 1.62 -15.80
C ALA A 118 15.79 3.11 -16.04
N ARG A 119 15.03 3.76 -15.15
CA ARG A 119 14.71 5.20 -15.24
C ARG A 119 15.98 6.03 -15.26
N LYS A 120 16.93 5.71 -14.37
CA LYS A 120 18.23 6.36 -14.31
C LYS A 120 19.05 6.10 -15.58
N ALA A 121 19.14 4.85 -16.04
CA ALA A 121 19.89 4.47 -17.24
C ALA A 121 19.36 5.15 -18.52
N LEU A 122 18.03 5.33 -18.62
CA LEU A 122 17.37 6.03 -19.72
C LEU A 122 17.43 7.57 -19.62
N ALA A 123 18.07 8.11 -18.58
CA ALA A 123 18.08 9.52 -18.22
C ALA A 123 16.68 10.17 -18.30
N TRP A 124 15.66 9.43 -17.85
CA TRP A 124 14.27 9.84 -17.98
C TRP A 124 13.72 10.35 -16.65
N ASN A 125 13.71 11.67 -16.49
CA ASN A 125 13.28 12.33 -15.26
C ASN A 125 11.76 12.39 -15.08
N VAL A 126 11.00 11.44 -15.63
CA VAL A 126 9.56 11.32 -15.36
C VAL A 126 9.34 11.05 -13.87
N PRO A 127 8.38 11.72 -13.21
CA PRO A 127 8.02 11.40 -11.84
C PRO A 127 7.33 10.04 -11.80
N ILE A 128 7.76 9.21 -10.86
CA ILE A 128 7.15 7.90 -10.60
C ILE A 128 6.45 7.96 -9.25
N TYR A 129 5.24 7.41 -9.23
CA TYR A 129 4.36 7.28 -8.10
C TYR A 129 4.33 5.80 -7.70
N ALA A 130 4.60 5.48 -6.44
CA ALA A 130 4.68 4.09 -5.99
C ALA A 130 4.23 3.92 -4.53
N LEU A 131 4.17 2.67 -4.05
CA LEU A 131 4.03 2.39 -2.63
C LEU A 131 5.40 2.40 -1.95
N THR A 132 5.49 2.99 -0.76
CA THR A 132 6.74 2.95 0.02
C THR A 132 7.16 1.54 0.42
N LEU A 133 6.21 0.63 0.58
CA LEU A 133 6.45 -0.71 1.12
C LEU A 133 7.35 -1.56 0.24
N THR A 134 7.29 -1.33 -1.07
CA THR A 134 8.13 -2.03 -2.05
C THR A 134 9.30 -1.15 -2.49
N ALA A 135 9.12 0.18 -2.52
CA ALA A 135 10.18 1.11 -2.88
C ALA A 135 11.28 1.23 -1.81
N ILE A 136 10.95 1.28 -0.51
CA ILE A 136 11.94 1.38 0.57
C ILE A 136 12.88 0.17 0.55
N PRO A 137 12.41 -1.09 0.53
CA PRO A 137 13.28 -2.24 0.35
C PRO A 137 14.07 -2.19 -0.97
N ALA A 138 13.46 -1.69 -2.06
CA ALA A 138 14.13 -1.56 -3.35
C ALA A 138 15.32 -0.58 -3.32
N THR A 139 15.28 0.44 -2.46
CA THR A 139 16.45 1.32 -2.26
C THR A 139 17.68 0.57 -1.73
N LYS A 140 17.50 -0.54 -1.01
CA LYS A 140 18.62 -1.39 -0.56
C LYS A 140 19.28 -2.14 -1.73
N ILE A 141 18.57 -2.29 -2.85
CA ILE A 141 19.04 -3.02 -4.05
C ILE A 141 19.61 -2.05 -5.09
N ALA A 142 18.97 -0.89 -5.28
CA ALA A 142 19.31 0.06 -6.35
C ALA A 142 20.01 1.33 -5.85
N GLY A 143 20.15 1.51 -4.53
CA GLY A 143 20.49 2.80 -3.93
C GLY A 143 19.29 3.74 -3.92
N THR A 144 19.43 4.89 -3.26
CA THR A 144 18.35 5.89 -3.14
C THR A 144 18.32 6.86 -4.32
N GLU A 145 19.46 7.16 -4.94
CA GLU A 145 19.60 8.11 -6.03
C GLU A 145 18.62 7.87 -7.21
N PRO A 146 18.37 6.62 -7.68
CA PRO A 146 17.43 6.39 -8.79
C PRO A 146 15.96 6.73 -8.46
N PHE A 147 15.63 6.82 -7.17
CA PHE A 147 14.31 7.17 -6.66
C PHE A 147 14.14 8.68 -6.46
N GLU A 148 15.15 9.51 -6.69
CA GLU A 148 15.03 10.96 -6.49
C GLU A 148 13.86 11.55 -7.31
N GLY A 149 13.03 12.36 -6.64
CA GLY A 149 11.83 12.97 -7.21
C GLY A 149 10.65 12.01 -7.39
N TRP A 150 10.74 10.77 -6.89
CA TRP A 150 9.57 9.90 -6.81
C TRP A 150 8.64 10.36 -5.70
N ARG A 151 7.35 10.15 -5.94
CA ARG A 151 6.28 10.38 -4.98
C ARG A 151 5.75 9.03 -4.51
N PHE A 152 5.32 8.95 -3.28
CA PHE A 152 4.85 7.71 -2.69
C PHE A 152 3.57 7.91 -1.93
N ILE A 153 2.76 6.87 -1.91
CA ILE A 153 1.72 6.69 -0.91
C ILE A 153 2.23 5.69 0.13
N ALA A 154 1.99 6.02 1.39
CA ALA A 154 2.33 5.17 2.52
C ALA A 154 1.13 5.05 3.47
N TRP A 155 0.96 3.88 4.06
CA TRP A 155 0.04 3.70 5.19
C TRP A 155 0.76 3.71 6.54
N SER A 156 2.03 4.13 6.57
CA SER A 156 2.84 4.31 7.78
C SER A 156 3.85 5.43 7.53
N ASN A 157 3.93 6.39 8.46
CA ASN A 157 5.10 7.26 8.57
C ASN A 157 6.12 6.59 9.49
N ASN A 158 7.14 5.98 8.92
CA ASN A 158 8.11 5.20 9.69
C ASN A 158 8.89 6.05 10.70
N ASP A 159 9.00 7.36 10.50
CA ASP A 159 9.75 8.27 11.39
C ASP A 159 8.86 8.92 12.46
N ALA A 160 7.54 8.67 12.46
CA ALA A 160 6.64 9.24 13.46
C ALA A 160 6.98 8.73 14.88
N PRO A 161 6.93 9.59 15.93
CA PRO A 161 7.26 9.19 17.30
C PRO A 161 6.49 7.95 17.79
N GLU A 162 5.20 7.86 17.47
CA GLU A 162 4.33 6.74 17.86
C GLU A 162 4.71 5.44 17.15
N VAL A 163 5.21 5.52 15.91
CA VAL A 163 5.75 4.35 15.20
C VAL A 163 7.10 3.95 15.79
N GLN A 164 7.96 4.92 16.07
CA GLN A 164 9.28 4.70 16.66
C GLN A 164 9.20 4.10 18.07
N GLU A 165 8.17 4.43 18.84
CA GLU A 165 7.91 3.81 20.16
C GLU A 165 7.66 2.30 20.01
N VAL A 166 6.76 1.90 19.11
CA VAL A 166 6.45 0.48 18.84
C VAL A 166 7.67 -0.25 18.27
N VAL A 167 8.45 0.38 17.39
CA VAL A 167 9.68 -0.20 16.83
C VAL A 167 10.73 -0.42 17.93
N LYS A 168 10.91 0.53 18.86
CA LYS A 168 11.85 0.37 20.00
C LYS A 168 11.42 -0.76 20.94
N GLU A 169 10.12 -0.89 21.20
CA GLU A 169 9.59 -2.00 21.99
C GLU A 169 9.89 -3.34 21.30
N TYR A 170 9.62 -3.44 20.00
CA TYR A 170 9.95 -4.62 19.19
C TYR A 170 11.45 -4.95 19.27
N GLU A 171 12.33 -3.97 19.06
CA GLU A 171 13.78 -4.15 19.13
C GLU A 171 14.24 -4.59 20.52
N SER A 172 13.60 -4.09 21.60
CA SER A 172 13.90 -4.49 22.97
C SER A 172 13.59 -5.97 23.23
N ILE A 173 12.46 -6.46 22.72
CA ILE A 173 12.01 -7.84 22.91
C ILE A 173 12.80 -8.81 22.01
N TYR A 174 12.90 -8.50 20.72
CA TYR A 174 13.41 -9.43 19.71
C TYR A 174 14.89 -9.23 19.38
N LYS A 175 15.53 -8.18 19.90
CA LYS A 175 16.94 -7.83 19.64
C LYS A 175 17.25 -7.67 18.14
N ALA A 176 16.24 -7.30 17.36
CA ALA A 176 16.34 -7.12 15.92
C ALA A 176 15.35 -6.03 15.46
N LYS A 177 15.66 -5.37 14.34
CA LYS A 177 14.76 -4.42 13.71
C LYS A 177 13.67 -5.15 12.90
N PRO A 178 12.47 -4.56 12.75
CA PRO A 178 11.53 -5.03 11.73
C PRO A 178 12.17 -5.03 10.34
N THR A 179 11.89 -6.06 9.54
CA THR A 179 12.45 -6.19 8.18
C THR A 179 12.04 -5.01 7.29
N GLU A 180 10.77 -4.61 7.41
CA GLU A 180 10.16 -3.43 6.78
C GLU A 180 9.13 -2.86 7.77
N ILE A 181 9.26 -1.58 8.12
CA ILE A 181 8.48 -0.96 9.20
C ILE A 181 7.03 -0.75 8.77
N GLY A 182 6.75 -0.42 7.50
CA GLY A 182 5.41 -0.18 6.99
C GLY A 182 4.48 -1.40 7.10
N TYR A 183 4.92 -2.56 6.62
CA TYR A 183 4.21 -3.85 6.74
C TYR A 183 4.10 -4.29 8.20
N PHE A 184 5.17 -4.09 8.97
CA PHE A 184 5.14 -4.37 10.41
C PHE A 184 4.05 -3.56 11.11
N MET A 185 3.97 -2.25 10.86
CA MET A 185 2.98 -1.39 11.49
C MET A 185 1.56 -1.68 11.01
N GLY A 186 1.36 -2.00 9.73
CA GLY A 186 0.07 -2.47 9.20
C GLY A 186 -0.44 -3.71 9.92
N THR A 187 0.43 -4.72 10.03
CA THR A 187 0.14 -5.97 10.76
C THR A 187 -0.07 -5.73 12.25
N TYR A 188 0.74 -4.86 12.87
CA TYR A 188 0.61 -4.49 14.28
C TYR A 188 -0.75 -3.85 14.56
N ALA A 189 -1.17 -2.87 13.76
CA ALA A 189 -2.47 -2.22 13.90
C ALA A 189 -3.63 -3.22 13.73
N ALA A 190 -3.56 -4.07 12.71
CA ALA A 190 -4.58 -5.12 12.51
C ALA A 190 -4.62 -6.11 13.69
N THR A 191 -3.48 -6.40 14.30
CA THR A 191 -3.38 -7.29 15.47
C THR A 191 -3.98 -6.64 16.72
N LEU A 192 -3.75 -5.33 16.94
CA LEU A 192 -4.42 -4.59 18.03
C LEU A 192 -5.94 -4.68 17.90
N VAL A 193 -6.46 -4.55 16.68
CA VAL A 193 -7.89 -4.70 16.40
C VAL A 193 -8.40 -6.09 16.76
N GLN A 194 -7.70 -7.13 16.32
CA GLN A 194 -8.06 -8.53 16.61
C GLN A 194 -8.04 -8.82 18.11
N VAL A 195 -6.99 -8.38 18.83
CA VAL A 195 -6.86 -8.58 20.28
C VAL A 195 -8.02 -7.92 21.02
N GLN A 196 -8.39 -6.69 20.64
CA GLN A 196 -9.53 -6.01 21.27
C GLN A 196 -10.84 -6.76 21.04
N VAL A 197 -11.11 -7.20 19.81
CA VAL A 197 -12.33 -7.96 19.49
C VAL A 197 -12.39 -9.23 20.33
N MET A 198 -11.29 -9.98 20.44
CA MET A 198 -11.23 -11.20 21.25
C MET A 198 -11.42 -10.91 22.75
N LYS A 199 -10.85 -9.82 23.28
CA LYS A 199 -11.10 -9.39 24.66
C LYS A 199 -12.57 -9.07 24.88
N THR A 200 -13.18 -8.30 23.98
CA THR A 200 -14.61 -7.95 24.05
C THR A 200 -15.51 -9.20 23.95
N MET A 201 -15.15 -10.20 23.14
CA MET A 201 -15.86 -11.48 23.13
C MET A 201 -15.80 -12.17 24.48
N ALA A 202 -14.62 -12.26 25.10
CA ALA A 202 -14.44 -12.87 26.41
C ALA A 202 -15.23 -12.13 27.51
N GLU A 203 -15.14 -10.80 27.57
CA GLU A 203 -15.88 -9.95 28.52
C GLU A 203 -17.39 -10.11 28.40
N LYS A 204 -17.89 -10.33 27.17
CA LYS A 204 -19.32 -10.50 26.88
C LYS A 204 -19.78 -11.97 26.90
N ASN A 205 -18.91 -12.91 27.26
CA ASN A 205 -19.18 -14.36 27.23
C ASN A 205 -19.66 -14.85 25.84
N ILE A 206 -19.16 -14.25 24.76
CA ILE A 206 -19.43 -14.70 23.39
C ILE A 206 -18.51 -15.88 23.09
N ALA A 207 -19.08 -17.04 22.78
CA ALA A 207 -18.30 -18.24 22.46
C ALA A 207 -17.37 -18.02 21.25
N PHE A 208 -16.13 -18.50 21.33
CA PHE A 208 -15.13 -18.42 20.27
C PHE A 208 -15.39 -19.45 19.16
N THR A 209 -16.47 -19.24 18.40
CA THR A 209 -16.76 -20.00 17.18
C THR A 209 -16.34 -19.20 15.95
N ARG A 210 -16.18 -19.87 14.79
CA ARG A 210 -15.85 -19.19 13.52
C ARG A 210 -16.84 -18.06 13.22
N SER A 211 -18.13 -18.32 13.29
CA SER A 211 -19.18 -17.34 12.98
C SER A 211 -19.18 -16.19 13.98
N ASN A 212 -19.07 -16.50 15.28
CA ASN A 212 -19.06 -15.45 16.30
C ASN A 212 -17.83 -14.55 16.19
N LEU A 213 -16.66 -15.09 15.83
CA LEU A 213 -15.47 -14.27 15.60
C LEU A 213 -15.66 -13.35 14.39
N ARG A 214 -16.24 -13.85 13.27
CA ARG A 214 -16.59 -13.00 12.12
C ARG A 214 -17.51 -11.85 12.55
N ASP A 215 -18.66 -12.17 13.14
CA ASP A 215 -19.68 -11.17 13.51
C ASP A 215 -19.14 -10.16 14.54
N SER A 216 -18.26 -10.64 15.43
CA SER A 216 -17.59 -9.79 16.42
C SER A 216 -16.53 -8.88 15.77
N MET A 217 -15.82 -9.33 14.74
CA MET A 217 -14.91 -8.48 13.97
C MET A 217 -15.67 -7.37 13.25
N GLU A 218 -16.83 -7.65 12.66
CA GLU A 218 -17.66 -6.63 12.00
C GLU A 218 -18.15 -5.57 13.00
N LYS A 219 -18.55 -6.02 14.20
CA LYS A 219 -19.19 -5.18 15.23
C LYS A 219 -18.25 -4.44 16.17
N PHE A 220 -17.15 -5.07 16.60
CA PHE A 220 -16.32 -4.62 17.73
C PHE A 220 -14.91 -4.18 17.35
N SER A 221 -14.62 -4.05 16.05
CA SER A 221 -13.30 -3.61 15.56
C SER A 221 -13.09 -2.09 15.53
N GLY A 222 -14.13 -1.31 15.81
CA GLY A 222 -14.06 0.14 15.90
C GLY A 222 -13.70 0.66 17.28
N GLY A 223 -13.28 1.92 17.35
CA GLY A 223 -12.96 2.58 18.63
C GLY A 223 -11.53 2.34 19.12
N ILE A 224 -10.67 1.72 18.31
CA ILE A 224 -9.34 1.26 18.73
C ILE A 224 -8.31 2.27 18.26
N LYS A 225 -7.49 2.78 19.19
CA LYS A 225 -6.39 3.68 18.84
C LYS A 225 -5.29 2.86 18.14
N VAL A 226 -5.00 3.21 16.89
CA VAL A 226 -3.91 2.62 16.11
C VAL A 226 -2.90 3.71 15.74
N PRO A 227 -1.60 3.39 15.66
CA PRO A 227 -0.54 4.38 15.42
C PRO A 227 -0.41 4.80 13.95
N ILE A 228 -1.15 4.18 13.03
CA ILE A 228 -0.97 4.36 11.59
C ILE A 228 -2.27 4.63 10.81
N PRO A 229 -2.15 5.20 9.60
CA PRO A 229 -0.97 5.91 9.03
C PRO A 229 -0.57 7.17 9.78
N ARG A 230 -1.57 7.79 10.41
CA ARG A 230 -1.42 8.73 11.51
C ARG A 230 -2.16 8.14 12.70
N PRO A 231 -1.82 8.52 13.95
CA PRO A 231 -2.59 8.11 15.11
C PRO A 231 -4.08 8.42 14.91
N ARG A 232 -4.91 7.37 14.94
CA ARG A 232 -6.36 7.49 14.70
C ARG A 232 -7.13 6.43 15.48
N VAL A 233 -8.43 6.63 15.55
CA VAL A 233 -9.37 5.64 16.07
C VAL A 233 -9.96 4.87 14.90
N THR A 234 -9.91 3.54 14.94
CA THR A 234 -10.46 2.69 13.88
C THR A 234 -11.97 2.85 13.78
N LYS A 235 -12.48 2.80 12.55
CA LYS A 235 -13.90 2.51 12.31
C LYS A 235 -14.11 0.99 12.40
N PRO A 236 -15.31 0.52 12.77
CA PRO A 236 -15.63 -0.88 12.62
C PRO A 236 -15.43 -1.32 11.17
N TYR A 237 -14.98 -2.56 10.97
CA TYR A 237 -14.94 -3.20 9.66
C TYR A 237 -16.32 -3.16 9.00
N GLY A 238 -17.40 -3.30 9.77
CA GLY A 238 -18.77 -3.24 9.27
C GLY A 238 -19.05 -4.34 8.28
N GLU A 239 -19.88 -4.06 7.27
CA GLU A 239 -20.11 -4.96 6.14
C GLU A 239 -18.89 -5.00 5.18
N PRO A 240 -18.72 -6.08 4.39
CA PRO A 240 -17.70 -6.13 3.37
C PRO A 240 -17.73 -4.92 2.42
N PRO A 241 -16.57 -4.45 1.92
CA PRO A 241 -15.25 -5.03 2.13
C PRO A 241 -14.65 -4.65 3.49
N HIS A 242 -14.19 -5.66 4.24
CA HIS A 242 -13.54 -5.48 5.54
C HIS A 242 -12.08 -5.03 5.37
N ILE A 243 -11.85 -3.72 5.42
CA ILE A 243 -10.53 -3.10 5.20
C ILE A 243 -10.19 -2.14 6.32
N LEU A 244 -8.98 -2.24 6.85
CA LEU A 244 -8.51 -1.37 7.93
C LEU A 244 -8.09 0.03 7.45
N ILE A 245 -7.44 0.11 6.28
CA ILE A 245 -6.86 1.33 5.73
C ILE A 245 -7.61 1.72 4.45
N ARG A 246 -8.16 2.93 4.43
CA ARG A 246 -8.91 3.49 3.31
C ARG A 246 -8.07 4.54 2.57
N ALA A 247 -8.51 4.93 1.38
CA ALA A 247 -7.79 5.88 0.53
C ALA A 247 -7.44 7.18 1.27
N GLU A 248 -8.36 7.69 2.10
CA GLU A 248 -8.18 8.92 2.89
C GLU A 248 -7.12 8.81 4.00
N ASP A 249 -6.76 7.59 4.40
CA ASP A 249 -5.79 7.37 5.46
C ASP A 249 -4.36 7.57 4.94
N PHE A 250 -4.08 7.24 3.67
CA PHE A 250 -2.73 7.28 3.12
C PHE A 250 -2.07 8.67 3.25
N ILE A 251 -0.77 8.65 3.53
CA ILE A 251 0.09 9.83 3.50
C ILE A 251 0.88 9.87 2.20
N ALA A 252 1.11 11.08 1.70
CA ALA A 252 1.95 11.33 0.54
C ALA A 252 3.39 11.62 1.00
N LEU A 253 4.38 11.00 0.37
CA LEU A 253 5.80 11.21 0.63
C LEU A 253 6.56 11.48 -0.66
N GLU A 254 7.74 12.08 -0.57
CA GLU A 254 8.65 12.33 -1.69
C GLU A 254 10.07 11.87 -1.32
N MET A 255 10.78 11.25 -2.27
CA MET A 255 12.22 11.00 -2.12
C MET A 255 13.01 12.24 -2.52
N LYS A 256 13.71 12.82 -1.54
CA LYS A 256 14.56 14.00 -1.72
C LYS A 256 15.88 13.84 -0.98
N SER A 257 16.98 13.98 -1.72
CA SER A 257 18.35 13.84 -1.19
C SER A 257 18.54 12.52 -0.40
N GLY A 258 17.94 11.44 -0.92
CA GLY A 258 18.01 10.11 -0.32
C GLY A 258 17.18 9.90 0.94
N LYS A 259 16.25 10.81 1.27
CA LYS A 259 15.32 10.69 2.40
C LYS A 259 13.88 10.78 1.93
N LEU A 260 12.99 10.06 2.61
CA LEU A 260 11.54 10.23 2.44
C LEU A 260 11.06 11.39 3.30
N LEU A 261 10.40 12.36 2.68
CA LEU A 261 9.83 13.54 3.34
C LEU A 261 8.34 13.61 3.07
N GLU A 262 7.57 14.23 3.97
CA GLU A 262 6.14 14.45 3.75
C GLU A 262 5.91 15.33 2.53
N TYR A 263 5.05 14.86 1.62
CA TYR A 263 4.65 15.58 0.42
C TYR A 263 3.34 16.32 0.69
N LYS A 264 3.46 17.60 1.06
CA LYS A 264 2.33 18.46 1.41
C LYS A 264 1.76 19.16 0.20
#